data_AF-A0A5T0F5H8-F1
#
_entry.id   AF-A0A5T0F5H8-F1
#
_cell.length_a   1.000
_cell.length_b   1.000
_cell.length_c   1.000
_cell.angle_alpha   90.00
_cell.angle_beta   90.00
_cell.angle_gamma   90.00
#
_symmetry.space_group_name_H-M   'P 1'
#
loop_
_entity.id
_entity.type
_entity.pdbx_description
1 polymer ?
#
loop_
_entity_poly.entity_id
_entity_poly.type
_entity_poly.pdbx_seq_one_letter_code
_entity_poly.pdbx_strand_id
1 'polypeptide(L)'
;MLGEVLIKADKTWYKGGGFKLKNNIKKAKKEFQIFREIFKEFDQIDSSILKGLIDNKQLFLKEFPRIKHILKIHQDYKAILDNIFHNFNYFIQNFDLIEEWLLLDGFKEKYKKENHPYPSLLDPKKLNDENEKINYKNIPAELAWEMNLPLPRNYRFIFITGGSCGHMAMFLYFKLLKINRNWTSETEKEKYKIAYNVFIASKEYNIFSCQWDKITQKLFYLVDFNVPLVVLLRDPIERLKSLTNHIVKHITKFDLTLNPNEALVNKYYKMKDYPSLEKVDTIVDYPNYFDIFSKITYFKNITEVFILDTKDIVGNRCYTTFCNLSKKLNFQYPSENLKEIFITPFVSKVMDMLPLTLVLYPTNQYDNKKDIFTHPIEIIITFRKMMLYCNQEKLIDMKKDFFSKSNWDIQDEILFLIDKNDKNRLLSDSCLFLQTQQYLRKFMIVFENKIKEEKKKLFSENDILNYLRDNKQARIKLKNVLKHEINFTKKTNQKIVASWKYYQEFEKMCKELDGDIYEKDL
;
A
#
# COMPACT_ATOMS: atom_id res chain seq x y z
N MET A 1 15.40 -41.15 17.41
CA MET A 1 14.81 -41.88 18.56
C MET A 1 15.66 -43.06 19.03
N LEU A 2 15.75 -44.18 18.30
CA LEU A 2 16.55 -45.34 18.75
C LEU A 2 18.04 -45.01 18.94
N GLY A 3 18.61 -44.15 18.09
CA GLY A 3 19.97 -43.61 18.26
C GLY A 3 20.18 -42.88 19.60
N GLU A 4 19.23 -42.03 20.03
CA GLU A 4 19.29 -41.37 21.35
C GLU A 4 19.38 -42.39 22.49
N VAL A 5 18.61 -43.49 22.39
CA VAL A 5 18.57 -44.54 23.41
C VAL A 5 19.89 -45.31 23.47
N LEU A 6 20.48 -45.65 22.32
CA LEU A 6 21.77 -46.33 22.24
C LEU A 6 22.89 -45.41 22.76
N ILE A 7 22.99 -44.18 22.26
CA ILE A 7 23.99 -43.18 22.69
C ILE A 7 23.86 -42.87 24.19
N LYS A 8 22.64 -42.83 24.74
CA LYS A 8 22.42 -42.60 26.18
C LYS A 8 22.78 -43.83 27.02
N ALA A 9 22.52 -45.05 26.54
CA ALA A 9 22.91 -46.27 27.23
C ALA A 9 24.44 -46.46 27.26
N ASP A 10 25.10 -46.14 26.14
CA ASP A 10 26.56 -46.04 26.03
C ASP A 10 27.14 -44.98 26.97
N LYS A 11 26.76 -43.70 26.85
CA LYS A 11 27.23 -42.61 27.73
C LYS A 11 26.91 -42.79 29.22
N THR A 12 26.13 -43.80 29.59
CA THR A 12 25.85 -44.19 30.99
C THR A 12 26.18 -45.66 31.29
N TRP A 13 26.99 -46.35 30.48
CA TRP A 13 27.27 -47.79 30.63
C TRP A 13 27.76 -48.12 32.05
N TYR A 14 28.75 -47.37 32.53
CA TYR A 14 29.35 -47.44 33.88
C TYR A 14 28.40 -47.02 35.02
N LYS A 15 27.21 -46.47 34.71
CA LYS A 15 26.11 -46.19 35.67
C LYS A 15 24.91 -47.13 35.46
N GLY A 16 25.15 -48.31 34.88
CA GLY A 16 24.12 -49.32 34.60
C GLY A 16 23.21 -49.00 33.41
N GLY A 17 23.67 -48.18 32.46
CA GLY A 17 22.93 -47.81 31.25
C GLY A 17 22.46 -49.01 30.43
N GLY A 18 23.29 -50.05 30.34
CA GLY A 18 22.96 -51.32 29.67
C GLY A 18 21.76 -52.05 30.28
N PHE A 19 21.65 -52.14 31.61
CA PHE A 19 20.49 -52.77 32.27
C PHE A 19 19.19 -52.02 31.98
N LYS A 20 19.25 -50.69 31.78
CA LYS A 20 18.10 -49.84 31.45
C LYS A 20 17.74 -49.87 29.95
N LEU A 21 18.64 -50.36 29.09
CA LEU A 21 18.49 -50.33 27.62
C LEU A 21 17.20 -51.01 27.13
N LYS A 22 16.88 -52.22 27.62
CA LYS A 22 15.67 -52.97 27.24
C LYS A 22 14.38 -52.16 27.49
N ASN A 23 14.31 -51.48 28.62
CA ASN A 23 13.16 -50.65 28.99
C ASN A 23 13.13 -49.33 28.21
N ASN A 24 14.29 -48.70 27.98
CA ASN A 24 14.41 -47.49 27.16
C ASN A 24 14.00 -47.75 25.69
N ILE A 25 14.39 -48.89 25.11
CA ILE A 25 13.94 -49.32 23.77
C ILE A 25 12.41 -49.53 23.76
N LYS A 26 11.85 -50.17 24.80
CA LYS A 26 10.38 -50.35 24.91
C LYS A 26 9.64 -49.01 25.02
N LYS A 27 10.20 -48.02 25.72
CA LYS A 27 9.66 -46.63 25.76
C LYS A 27 9.74 -45.97 24.38
N ALA A 28 10.92 -45.98 23.74
CA ALA A 28 11.12 -45.36 22.43
C ALA A 28 10.25 -45.98 21.31
N LYS A 29 9.96 -47.29 21.38
CA LYS A 29 9.00 -47.94 20.46
C LYS A 29 7.56 -47.44 20.68
N LYS A 30 7.11 -47.25 21.93
CA LYS A 30 5.81 -46.62 22.22
C LYS A 30 5.75 -45.17 21.74
N GLU A 31 6.76 -44.37 22.07
CA GLU A 31 6.86 -42.97 21.60
C GLU A 31 6.82 -42.92 20.06
N PHE A 32 7.53 -43.82 19.37
CA PHE A 32 7.53 -43.87 17.90
C PHE A 32 6.18 -44.26 17.30
N GLN A 33 5.38 -45.11 17.97
CA GLN A 33 4.01 -45.41 17.51
C GLN A 33 3.13 -44.15 17.53
N ILE A 34 3.27 -43.28 18.54
CA ILE A 34 2.54 -42.00 18.63
C ILE A 34 2.87 -41.08 17.44
N PHE A 35 4.16 -40.90 17.11
CA PHE A 35 4.54 -40.15 15.91
C PHE A 35 4.00 -40.80 14.62
N ARG A 36 4.12 -42.13 14.49
CA ARG A 36 3.62 -42.89 13.32
C ARG A 36 2.09 -42.83 13.17
N GLU A 37 1.36 -42.56 14.24
CA GLU A 37 -0.10 -42.42 14.22
C GLU A 37 -0.51 -41.08 13.59
N ILE A 38 0.07 -39.95 14.07
CA ILE A 38 -0.16 -38.64 13.43
C ILE A 38 0.37 -38.63 11.98
N PHE A 39 1.50 -39.27 11.70
CA PHE A 39 2.06 -39.41 10.34
C PHE A 39 1.25 -40.32 9.40
N LYS A 40 0.13 -40.90 9.87
CA LYS A 40 -0.84 -41.66 9.06
C LYS A 40 -2.18 -40.96 8.93
N GLU A 41 -2.51 -40.05 9.84
CA GLU A 41 -3.78 -39.32 9.83
C GLU A 41 -3.65 -38.00 9.06
N PHE A 42 -2.42 -37.51 8.82
CA PHE A 42 -2.15 -36.27 8.10
C PHE A 42 -0.99 -36.46 7.11
N ASP A 43 -1.30 -36.53 5.82
CA ASP A 43 -0.33 -36.69 4.71
C ASP A 43 0.60 -35.46 4.53
N GLN A 44 0.40 -34.39 5.30
CA GLN A 44 1.17 -33.15 5.25
C GLN A 44 2.33 -33.17 6.25
N ILE A 45 3.43 -33.84 5.91
CA ILE A 45 4.65 -33.84 6.74
C ILE A 45 5.80 -33.23 5.93
N ASP A 46 6.17 -32.00 6.28
CA ASP A 46 7.37 -31.34 5.74
C ASP A 46 8.53 -31.31 6.76
N SER A 47 9.65 -30.74 6.34
CA SER A 47 10.86 -30.61 7.17
C SER A 47 10.70 -29.63 8.34
N SER A 48 9.76 -28.68 8.28
CA SER A 48 9.47 -27.73 9.36
C SER A 48 8.66 -28.38 10.47
N ILE A 49 7.67 -29.20 10.11
CA ILE A 49 6.86 -30.00 11.04
C ILE A 49 7.74 -31.03 11.76
N LEU A 50 8.59 -31.74 11.00
CA LEU A 50 9.57 -32.66 11.58
C LEU A 50 10.52 -31.98 12.56
N LYS A 51 10.98 -30.77 12.25
CA LYS A 51 11.81 -29.98 13.17
C LYS A 51 11.04 -29.57 14.42
N GLY A 52 9.82 -29.04 14.28
CA GLY A 52 8.97 -28.68 15.43
C GLY A 52 8.63 -29.86 16.34
N LEU A 53 8.45 -31.06 15.78
CA LEU A 53 8.25 -32.32 16.52
C LEU A 53 9.51 -32.79 17.26
N ILE A 54 10.71 -32.52 16.71
CA ILE A 54 11.99 -32.81 17.36
C ILE A 54 12.22 -31.83 18.52
N ASP A 55 12.13 -30.53 18.24
CA ASP A 55 12.42 -29.46 19.19
C ASP A 55 11.46 -29.49 20.39
N ASN A 56 10.18 -29.84 20.18
CA ASN A 56 9.16 -29.89 21.23
C ASN A 56 8.76 -31.33 21.67
N LYS A 57 9.60 -32.33 21.37
CA LYS A 57 9.31 -33.78 21.53
C LYS A 57 8.60 -34.17 22.84
N GLN A 58 9.05 -33.65 23.99
CA GLN A 58 8.44 -34.01 25.29
C GLN A 58 7.06 -33.38 25.50
N LEU A 59 6.85 -32.15 25.04
CA LEU A 59 5.57 -31.45 25.16
C LEU A 59 4.53 -32.07 24.21
N PHE A 60 4.93 -32.36 22.97
CA PHE A 60 4.11 -33.12 22.03
C PHE A 60 3.67 -34.48 22.60
N LEU A 61 4.60 -35.26 23.18
CA LEU A 61 4.27 -36.56 23.79
C LEU A 61 3.38 -36.45 25.05
N LYS A 62 3.36 -35.30 25.74
CA LYS A 62 2.47 -35.01 26.87
C LYS A 62 1.06 -34.66 26.39
N GLU A 63 0.94 -33.77 25.41
CA GLU A 63 -0.35 -33.25 24.92
C GLU A 63 -0.96 -34.07 23.77
N PHE A 64 -0.31 -35.12 23.27
CA PHE A 64 -0.77 -35.88 22.10
C PHE A 64 -2.26 -36.25 22.09
N PRO A 65 -2.90 -36.72 23.19
CA PRO A 65 -4.33 -37.02 23.18
C PRO A 65 -5.21 -35.79 22.92
N ARG A 66 -4.82 -34.63 23.46
CA ARG A 66 -5.47 -33.32 23.28
C ARG A 66 -5.26 -32.79 21.87
N ILE A 67 -4.02 -32.83 21.37
CA ILE A 67 -3.68 -32.47 19.99
C ILE A 67 -4.49 -33.32 18.99
N LYS A 68 -4.54 -34.64 19.18
CA LYS A 68 -5.32 -35.54 18.34
C LYS A 68 -6.83 -35.26 18.41
N HIS A 69 -7.35 -34.86 19.57
CA HIS A 69 -8.75 -34.45 19.71
C HIS A 69 -9.05 -33.20 18.87
N ILE A 70 -8.21 -32.15 18.95
CA ILE A 70 -8.34 -30.92 18.16
C ILE A 70 -8.25 -31.19 16.66
N LEU A 71 -7.25 -31.93 16.21
CA LEU A 71 -7.08 -32.27 14.80
C LEU A 71 -8.27 -33.11 14.27
N LYS A 72 -8.88 -33.95 15.10
CA LYS A 72 -10.10 -34.69 14.75
C LYS A 72 -11.37 -33.83 14.74
N ILE A 73 -11.49 -32.83 15.63
CA ILE A 73 -12.60 -31.87 15.64
C ILE A 73 -12.61 -31.02 14.36
N HIS A 74 -11.43 -30.72 13.80
CA HIS A 74 -11.28 -29.88 12.61
C HIS A 74 -10.82 -30.65 11.36
N GLN A 75 -10.96 -31.99 11.35
CA GLN A 75 -10.59 -32.87 10.22
C GLN A 75 -11.26 -32.51 8.88
N ASP A 76 -12.43 -31.87 8.96
CA ASP A 76 -13.27 -31.36 7.87
C ASP A 76 -12.88 -29.95 7.40
N TYR A 77 -12.10 -29.21 8.19
CA TYR A 77 -11.76 -27.82 7.94
C TYR A 77 -10.27 -27.65 7.59
N LYS A 78 -9.90 -28.04 6.37
CA LYS A 78 -8.51 -28.07 5.90
C LYS A 78 -7.72 -26.78 6.21
N ALA A 79 -8.32 -25.60 6.04
CA ALA A 79 -7.61 -24.32 6.21
C ALA A 79 -7.06 -24.08 7.63
N ILE A 80 -7.64 -24.65 8.69
CA ILE A 80 -7.05 -24.56 10.04
C ILE A 80 -6.01 -25.67 10.27
N LEU A 81 -6.18 -26.85 9.67
CA LEU A 81 -5.15 -27.91 9.71
C LEU A 81 -3.86 -27.44 9.05
N ASP A 82 -3.95 -26.92 7.82
CA ASP A 82 -2.82 -26.35 7.07
C ASP A 82 -2.11 -25.25 7.90
N ASN A 83 -2.86 -24.40 8.61
CA ASN A 83 -2.33 -23.36 9.50
C ASN A 83 -1.62 -23.94 10.75
N ILE A 84 -2.24 -24.92 11.43
CA ILE A 84 -1.65 -25.62 12.59
C ILE A 84 -0.34 -26.30 12.20
N PHE A 85 -0.30 -26.97 11.05
CA PHE A 85 0.89 -27.69 10.58
C PHE A 85 1.99 -26.73 10.10
N HIS A 86 1.66 -25.67 9.35
CA HIS A 86 2.66 -24.68 8.96
C HIS A 86 3.30 -23.97 10.17
N ASN A 87 2.51 -23.69 11.22
CA ASN A 87 2.97 -23.00 12.42
C ASN A 87 3.27 -23.96 13.60
N PHE A 88 3.54 -25.26 13.32
CA PHE A 88 3.50 -26.32 14.33
C PHE A 88 4.40 -26.11 15.56
N ASN A 89 5.58 -25.50 15.39
CA ASN A 89 6.44 -25.16 16.53
C ASN A 89 5.76 -24.17 17.49
N TYR A 90 5.13 -23.12 16.97
CA TYR A 90 4.41 -22.15 17.79
C TYR A 90 3.12 -22.74 18.37
N PHE A 91 2.43 -23.58 17.59
CA PHE A 91 1.24 -24.33 18.04
C PHE A 91 1.52 -25.16 19.30
N ILE A 92 2.58 -25.98 19.30
CA ILE A 92 2.93 -26.80 20.46
C ILE A 92 3.39 -25.95 21.65
N GLN A 93 4.14 -24.87 21.41
CA GLN A 93 4.66 -24.00 22.49
C GLN A 93 3.56 -23.18 23.20
N ASN A 94 2.41 -22.97 22.55
CA ASN A 94 1.30 -22.18 23.07
C ASN A 94 -0.01 -23.00 23.12
N PHE A 95 0.12 -24.33 23.19
CA PHE A 95 -0.98 -25.26 22.90
C PHE A 95 -2.24 -25.04 23.75
N ASP A 96 -2.11 -24.80 25.06
CA ASP A 96 -3.28 -24.63 25.95
C ASP A 96 -4.20 -23.47 25.52
N LEU A 97 -3.62 -22.35 25.06
CA LEU A 97 -4.36 -21.16 24.63
C LEU A 97 -4.93 -21.32 23.21
N ILE A 98 -4.28 -22.12 22.35
CA ILE A 98 -4.79 -22.44 21.02
C ILE A 98 -5.89 -23.51 21.11
N GLU A 99 -5.78 -24.49 22.01
CA GLU A 99 -6.84 -25.46 22.29
C GLU A 99 -8.11 -24.74 22.79
N GLU A 100 -7.97 -23.85 23.79
CA GLU A 100 -9.08 -23.02 24.27
C GLU A 100 -9.78 -22.30 23.11
N TRP A 101 -9.01 -21.58 22.27
CA TRP A 101 -9.56 -20.84 21.15
C TRP A 101 -10.26 -21.74 20.11
N LEU A 102 -9.64 -22.85 19.72
CA LEU A 102 -10.16 -23.76 18.69
C LEU A 102 -11.36 -24.61 19.16
N LEU A 103 -11.68 -24.62 20.45
CA LEU A 103 -12.89 -25.24 21.01
C LEU A 103 -14.05 -24.26 21.21
N LEU A 104 -13.80 -22.94 21.24
CA LEU A 104 -14.85 -21.94 21.46
C LEU A 104 -15.81 -21.81 20.27
N ASP A 105 -17.11 -21.65 20.55
CA ASP A 105 -18.11 -21.30 19.52
C ASP A 105 -17.74 -20.01 18.76
N GLY A 106 -16.96 -19.11 19.38
CA GLY A 106 -16.42 -17.91 18.73
C GLY A 106 -15.49 -18.20 17.53
N PHE A 107 -14.74 -19.32 17.55
CA PHE A 107 -13.98 -19.79 16.39
C PHE A 107 -14.91 -20.44 15.37
N LYS A 108 -15.81 -21.32 15.84
CA LYS A 108 -16.75 -22.06 15.00
C LYS A 108 -17.65 -21.16 14.16
N GLU A 109 -18.32 -20.19 14.79
CA GLU A 109 -19.26 -19.29 14.10
C GLU A 109 -18.55 -18.30 13.18
N LYS A 110 -17.36 -17.82 13.55
CA LYS A 110 -16.59 -16.85 12.73
C LYS A 110 -15.87 -17.49 11.55
N TYR A 111 -15.29 -18.68 11.74
CA TYR A 111 -14.35 -19.27 10.81
C TYR A 111 -14.85 -20.58 10.21
N LYS A 112 -15.20 -21.57 11.05
CA LYS A 112 -15.56 -22.92 10.56
C LYS A 112 -16.88 -22.94 9.77
N LYS A 113 -17.90 -22.23 10.25
CA LYS A 113 -19.25 -22.19 9.69
C LYS A 113 -19.31 -21.68 8.24
N GLU A 114 -18.47 -20.71 7.90
CA GLU A 114 -18.36 -20.16 6.54
C GLU A 114 -17.25 -20.82 5.71
N ASN A 115 -16.58 -21.85 6.25
CA ASN A 115 -15.37 -22.46 5.68
C ASN A 115 -14.33 -21.38 5.28
N HIS A 116 -14.10 -20.41 6.18
CA HIS A 116 -13.33 -19.21 5.90
C HIS A 116 -11.88 -19.57 5.49
N PRO A 117 -11.33 -19.01 4.40
CA PRO A 117 -10.07 -19.50 3.82
C PRO A 117 -8.82 -19.23 4.68
N TYR A 118 -8.88 -18.28 5.61
CA TYR A 118 -7.75 -17.88 6.47
C TYR A 118 -8.15 -17.84 7.96
N PRO A 119 -8.35 -19.00 8.61
CA PRO A 119 -8.72 -19.06 10.03
C PRO A 119 -7.56 -18.65 10.94
N SER A 120 -7.80 -17.72 11.87
CA SER A 120 -6.81 -17.27 12.85
C SER A 120 -6.50 -18.38 13.86
N LEU A 121 -5.21 -18.66 14.08
CA LEU A 121 -4.73 -19.67 15.04
C LEU A 121 -4.91 -19.23 16.51
N LEU A 122 -5.13 -17.93 16.76
CA LEU A 122 -5.32 -17.32 18.08
C LEU A 122 -6.59 -16.47 18.10
N ASP A 123 -7.20 -16.26 19.27
CA ASP A 123 -8.41 -15.43 19.42
C ASP A 123 -8.13 -13.94 19.07
N PRO A 124 -8.76 -13.39 18.01
CA PRO A 124 -8.64 -11.97 17.67
C PRO A 124 -9.14 -11.01 18.75
N LYS A 125 -9.95 -11.45 19.73
CA LYS A 125 -10.34 -10.62 20.88
C LYS A 125 -9.18 -10.48 21.86
N LYS A 126 -8.68 -11.59 22.42
CA LYS A 126 -7.53 -11.61 23.35
C LYS A 126 -6.31 -10.89 22.76
N LEU A 127 -6.02 -11.08 21.47
CA LEU A 127 -4.89 -10.42 20.80
C LEU A 127 -4.91 -8.88 20.84
N ASN A 128 -6.08 -8.26 20.98
CA ASN A 128 -6.23 -6.79 21.09
C ASN A 128 -6.15 -6.27 22.54
N ASP A 129 -6.11 -7.14 23.55
CA ASP A 129 -5.93 -6.72 24.95
C ASP A 129 -4.43 -6.60 25.27
N GLU A 130 -3.99 -5.43 25.74
CA GLU A 130 -2.58 -5.22 26.10
C GLU A 130 -2.18 -5.96 27.40
N ASN A 131 -3.15 -6.41 28.20
CA ASN A 131 -2.93 -7.17 29.44
C ASN A 131 -2.73 -8.67 29.18
N GLU A 132 -3.14 -9.17 28.01
CA GLU A 132 -2.96 -10.58 27.64
C GLU A 132 -1.48 -10.90 27.41
N LYS A 133 -1.02 -12.05 27.91
CA LYS A 133 0.39 -12.49 27.82
C LYS A 133 0.86 -12.58 26.36
N ILE A 134 -0.06 -12.93 25.46
CA ILE A 134 0.15 -13.05 24.02
C ILE A 134 -0.84 -12.10 23.33
N ASN A 135 -0.33 -10.96 22.90
CA ASN A 135 -1.08 -9.92 22.19
C ASN A 135 -0.26 -9.39 21.00
N TYR A 136 -0.84 -8.52 20.15
CA TYR A 136 -0.19 -8.04 18.92
C TYR A 136 1.16 -7.31 19.12
N LYS A 137 1.49 -6.81 20.32
CA LYS A 137 2.81 -6.21 20.59
C LYS A 137 3.91 -7.26 20.78
N ASN A 138 3.52 -8.48 21.17
CA ASN A 138 4.44 -9.57 21.51
C ASN A 138 4.65 -10.55 20.35
N ILE A 139 3.88 -10.42 19.26
CA ILE A 139 3.98 -11.27 18.06
C ILE A 139 4.60 -10.46 16.91
N PRO A 140 5.68 -10.92 16.27
CA PRO A 140 6.20 -10.28 15.06
C PRO A 140 5.21 -10.35 13.90
N ALA A 141 5.06 -9.25 13.15
CA ALA A 141 4.11 -9.16 12.03
C ALA A 141 4.28 -10.27 10.95
N GLU A 142 5.50 -10.78 10.79
CA GLU A 142 5.82 -11.93 9.94
C GLU A 142 5.10 -13.21 10.40
N LEU A 143 5.18 -13.53 11.69
CA LEU A 143 4.54 -14.70 12.30
C LEU A 143 3.02 -14.51 12.41
N ALA A 144 2.56 -13.28 12.66
CA ALA A 144 1.15 -12.94 12.65
C ALA A 144 0.50 -13.19 11.27
N TRP A 145 1.23 -12.91 10.17
CA TRP A 145 0.78 -13.24 8.83
C TRP A 145 0.66 -14.76 8.62
N GLU A 146 1.68 -15.55 8.98
CA GLU A 146 1.64 -17.01 8.73
C GLU A 146 0.60 -17.73 9.61
N MET A 147 0.30 -17.23 10.80
CA MET A 147 -0.77 -17.75 11.67
C MET A 147 -2.19 -17.29 11.29
N ASN A 148 -2.32 -16.55 10.17
CA ASN A 148 -3.57 -15.92 9.69
C ASN A 148 -4.24 -15.00 10.74
N LEU A 149 -3.46 -14.28 11.55
CA LEU A 149 -4.02 -13.34 12.51
C LEU A 149 -4.59 -12.11 11.76
N PRO A 150 -5.77 -11.60 12.11
CA PRO A 150 -6.26 -10.35 11.54
C PRO A 150 -5.38 -9.15 11.96
N LEU A 151 -5.60 -8.00 11.34
CA LEU A 151 -4.89 -6.77 11.72
C LEU A 151 -5.37 -6.26 13.09
N PRO A 152 -4.48 -5.59 13.88
CA PRO A 152 -4.86 -4.94 15.12
C PRO A 152 -6.01 -3.95 14.92
N ARG A 153 -7.02 -3.97 15.80
CA ARG A 153 -8.31 -3.24 15.65
C ARG A 153 -8.22 -1.77 16.07
N ASN A 154 -7.13 -1.13 15.65
CA ASN A 154 -6.80 0.26 15.94
C ASN A 154 -7.15 1.20 14.76
N TYR A 155 -7.49 0.66 13.58
CA TYR A 155 -8.03 1.44 12.47
C TYR A 155 -9.51 1.80 12.67
N ARG A 156 -9.96 2.90 12.06
CA ARG A 156 -11.29 3.50 12.27
C ARG A 156 -12.18 3.49 11.02
N PHE A 157 -11.59 3.46 9.84
CA PHE A 157 -12.27 3.13 8.58
C PHE A 157 -11.31 2.48 7.58
N ILE A 158 -11.88 1.91 6.53
CA ILE A 158 -11.16 1.40 5.36
C ILE A 158 -11.27 2.44 4.23
N PHE A 159 -10.17 2.76 3.56
CA PHE A 159 -10.13 3.63 2.39
C PHE A 159 -9.70 2.84 1.15
N ILE A 160 -10.50 2.86 0.09
CA ILE A 160 -10.20 2.20 -1.18
C ILE A 160 -10.35 3.18 -2.34
N THR A 161 -9.40 3.16 -3.27
CA THR A 161 -9.45 3.98 -4.49
C THR A 161 -8.57 3.39 -5.59
N GLY A 162 -8.73 3.87 -6.82
CA GLY A 162 -8.03 3.36 -8.00
C GLY A 162 -6.92 4.27 -8.53
N GLY A 163 -6.23 3.77 -9.56
CA GLY A 163 -5.32 4.59 -10.36
C GLY A 163 -6.05 5.79 -10.99
N SER A 164 -5.39 6.96 -11.00
CA SER A 164 -5.91 8.25 -11.48
C SER A 164 -7.14 8.84 -10.74
N CYS A 165 -7.63 8.25 -9.65
CA CYS A 165 -8.75 8.76 -8.85
C CYS A 165 -8.37 9.89 -7.86
N GLY A 166 -7.33 10.70 -8.13
CA GLY A 166 -6.92 11.80 -7.24
C GLY A 166 -6.34 11.38 -5.88
N HIS A 167 -5.97 10.11 -5.73
CA HIS A 167 -5.65 9.48 -4.44
C HIS A 167 -4.51 10.13 -3.64
N MET A 168 -3.57 10.82 -4.31
CA MET A 168 -2.53 11.61 -3.63
C MET A 168 -3.14 12.77 -2.83
N ALA A 169 -4.12 13.50 -3.38
CA ALA A 169 -4.78 14.58 -2.65
C ALA A 169 -5.43 14.08 -1.34
N MET A 170 -6.06 12.90 -1.35
CA MET A 170 -6.56 12.26 -0.13
C MET A 170 -5.46 11.97 0.88
N PHE A 171 -4.30 11.50 0.44
CA PHE A 171 -3.16 11.25 1.33
C PHE A 171 -2.59 12.52 1.97
N LEU A 172 -2.60 13.65 1.24
CA LEU A 172 -2.32 14.95 1.82
C LEU A 172 -3.37 15.32 2.88
N TYR A 173 -4.65 15.28 2.52
CA TYR A 173 -5.73 15.67 3.42
C TYR A 173 -5.77 14.82 4.69
N PHE A 174 -5.53 13.51 4.59
CA PHE A 174 -5.33 12.62 5.73
C PHE A 174 -4.14 13.06 6.61
N LYS A 175 -2.96 13.37 6.03
CA LYS A 175 -1.80 13.86 6.80
C LYS A 175 -2.11 15.17 7.54
N LEU A 176 -2.78 16.13 6.88
CA LEU A 176 -3.17 17.41 7.49
C LEU A 176 -4.15 17.25 8.66
N LEU A 177 -4.97 16.19 8.64
CA LEU A 177 -5.97 15.88 9.66
C LEU A 177 -5.49 14.85 10.69
N LYS A 178 -4.18 14.55 10.73
CA LYS A 178 -3.55 13.56 11.62
C LYS A 178 -4.13 12.15 11.50
N ILE A 179 -4.52 11.78 10.28
CA ILE A 179 -5.01 10.44 9.94
C ILE A 179 -3.83 9.60 9.43
N ASN A 180 -3.40 8.64 10.25
CA ASN A 180 -2.37 7.66 9.90
C ASN A 180 -2.93 6.53 9.05
N ARG A 181 -2.08 5.94 8.22
CA ARG A 181 -2.45 4.88 7.27
C ARG A 181 -1.27 3.98 6.98
N ASN A 182 -1.52 2.74 6.59
CA ASN A 182 -0.50 1.91 5.96
C ASN A 182 -0.09 2.49 4.59
N TRP A 183 1.16 2.28 4.21
CA TRP A 183 1.66 2.58 2.87
C TRP A 183 1.36 1.44 1.89
N THR A 184 1.76 1.65 0.63
CA THR A 184 1.78 0.64 -0.43
C THR A 184 3.04 -0.23 -0.36
N SER A 185 2.97 -1.44 -0.89
CA SER A 185 4.12 -2.32 -1.16
C SER A 185 3.87 -3.08 -2.48
N GLU A 186 4.64 -4.14 -2.76
CA GLU A 186 4.46 -4.98 -3.96
C GLU A 186 3.66 -6.27 -3.69
N THR A 187 3.62 -6.74 -2.43
CA THR A 187 3.03 -8.03 -2.03
C THR A 187 2.10 -7.86 -0.83
N GLU A 188 1.03 -8.67 -0.76
CA GLU A 188 0.03 -8.59 0.31
C GLU A 188 0.60 -8.81 1.71
N LYS A 189 1.58 -9.71 1.84
CA LYS A 189 2.34 -9.95 3.07
C LYS A 189 3.08 -8.70 3.57
N GLU A 190 3.79 -7.98 2.71
CA GLU A 190 4.49 -6.76 3.14
C GLU A 190 3.51 -5.64 3.51
N LYS A 191 2.35 -5.53 2.85
CA LYS A 191 1.35 -4.51 3.25
C LYS A 191 0.63 -4.87 4.53
N TYR A 192 0.40 -6.16 4.79
CA TYR A 192 -0.03 -6.63 6.11
C TYR A 192 0.99 -6.20 7.16
N LYS A 193 2.29 -6.48 6.95
CA LYS A 193 3.36 -6.13 7.89
C LYS A 193 3.46 -4.62 8.13
N ILE A 194 3.36 -3.81 7.08
CA ILE A 194 3.32 -2.33 7.20
C ILE A 194 2.09 -1.88 7.99
N ALA A 195 0.90 -2.41 7.70
CA ALA A 195 -0.32 -2.04 8.42
C ALA A 195 -0.27 -2.46 9.89
N TYR A 196 0.14 -3.69 10.16
CA TYR A 196 0.34 -4.25 11.50
C TYR A 196 1.28 -3.37 12.32
N ASN A 197 2.48 -3.07 11.79
CA ASN A 197 3.49 -2.27 12.48
C ASN A 197 3.02 -0.83 12.75
N VAL A 198 2.28 -0.21 11.83
CA VAL A 198 1.66 1.11 12.07
C VAL A 198 0.58 1.03 13.16
N PHE A 199 -0.27 0.00 13.14
CA PHE A 199 -1.41 -0.11 14.05
C PHE A 199 -1.03 -0.56 15.48
N ILE A 200 0.10 -1.25 15.70
CA ILE A 200 0.63 -1.51 17.05
C ILE A 200 1.40 -0.31 17.63
N ALA A 201 2.01 0.52 16.77
CA ALA A 201 2.88 1.62 17.20
C ALA A 201 2.12 2.94 17.42
N SER A 202 1.14 3.28 16.58
CA SER A 202 0.46 4.58 16.62
C SER A 202 -0.84 4.55 17.41
N LYS A 203 -0.96 5.42 18.43
CA LYS A 203 -2.21 5.69 19.15
C LYS A 203 -3.06 6.81 18.51
N GLU A 204 -2.64 7.33 17.35
CA GLU A 204 -3.40 8.35 16.61
C GLU A 204 -4.57 7.74 15.82
N TYR A 205 -5.29 8.55 15.04
CA TYR A 205 -6.41 8.09 14.23
C TYR A 205 -5.90 7.28 13.03
N ASN A 206 -5.91 5.95 13.11
CA ASN A 206 -5.45 5.07 12.03
C ASN A 206 -6.56 4.69 11.05
N ILE A 207 -6.21 4.43 9.79
CA ILE A 207 -7.08 3.83 8.75
C ILE A 207 -6.35 2.73 7.99
N PHE A 208 -7.10 1.76 7.46
CA PHE A 208 -6.57 0.81 6.48
C PHE A 208 -6.76 1.36 5.06
N SER A 209 -5.70 1.42 4.27
CA SER A 209 -5.66 2.10 2.96
C SER A 209 -5.26 1.14 1.84
N CYS A 210 -6.06 1.08 0.78
CA CYS A 210 -5.84 0.22 -0.37
C CYS A 210 -5.97 0.96 -1.71
N GLN A 211 -4.95 0.80 -2.56
CA GLN A 211 -4.82 1.48 -3.87
C GLN A 211 -4.30 0.53 -4.96
N TRP A 212 -4.33 -0.77 -4.71
CA TRP A 212 -3.76 -1.76 -5.61
C TRP A 212 -4.67 -2.12 -6.76
N ASP A 213 -4.03 -2.45 -7.88
CA ASP A 213 -4.55 -3.19 -9.01
C ASP A 213 -4.73 -4.68 -8.68
N LYS A 214 -3.69 -5.33 -8.14
CA LYS A 214 -3.68 -6.77 -7.82
C LYS A 214 -4.77 -7.15 -6.80
N ILE A 215 -5.37 -8.33 -7.00
CA ILE A 215 -6.31 -8.94 -6.07
C ILE A 215 -5.50 -9.50 -4.88
N THR A 216 -5.86 -9.13 -3.66
CA THR A 216 -5.14 -9.56 -2.43
C THR A 216 -6.11 -10.15 -1.43
N GLN A 217 -6.40 -11.44 -1.63
CA GLN A 217 -7.49 -12.15 -0.95
C GLN A 217 -7.22 -12.27 0.54
N LYS A 218 -6.08 -12.85 0.94
CA LYS A 218 -5.73 -13.06 2.36
C LYS A 218 -5.72 -11.73 3.11
N LEU A 219 -5.08 -10.69 2.58
CA LEU A 219 -5.04 -9.40 3.25
C LEU A 219 -6.44 -8.82 3.54
N PHE A 220 -7.42 -8.93 2.62
CA PHE A 220 -8.75 -8.37 2.87
C PHE A 220 -9.56 -9.19 3.88
N TYR A 221 -9.42 -10.52 3.91
CA TYR A 221 -10.00 -11.34 4.99
C TYR A 221 -9.38 -11.05 6.37
N LEU A 222 -8.12 -10.63 6.41
CA LEU A 222 -7.44 -10.22 7.65
C LEU A 222 -7.78 -8.78 8.09
N VAL A 223 -8.51 -7.99 7.29
CA VAL A 223 -9.06 -6.68 7.69
C VAL A 223 -10.44 -6.91 8.32
N ASP A 224 -10.44 -7.48 9.52
CA ASP A 224 -11.62 -8.09 10.15
C ASP A 224 -12.50 -7.17 11.02
N PHE A 225 -12.19 -5.87 11.10
CA PHE A 225 -12.85 -4.99 12.09
C PHE A 225 -14.13 -4.37 11.55
N ASN A 226 -15.14 -4.24 12.41
CA ASN A 226 -16.43 -3.61 12.10
C ASN A 226 -16.25 -2.10 11.94
N VAL A 227 -16.00 -1.62 10.72
CA VAL A 227 -15.72 -0.20 10.43
C VAL A 227 -16.39 0.28 9.13
N PRO A 228 -16.56 1.59 8.94
CA PRO A 228 -17.04 2.13 7.67
C PRO A 228 -16.01 1.97 6.54
N LEU A 229 -16.51 2.06 5.31
CA LEU A 229 -15.72 2.01 4.08
C LEU A 229 -15.86 3.34 3.32
N VAL A 230 -14.74 3.96 2.98
CA VAL A 230 -14.66 5.15 2.12
C VAL A 230 -14.10 4.74 0.76
N VAL A 231 -14.86 4.98 -0.31
CA VAL A 231 -14.50 4.65 -1.69
C VAL A 231 -14.38 5.93 -2.49
N LEU A 232 -13.19 6.20 -3.06
CA LEU A 232 -12.98 7.34 -3.95
C LEU A 232 -12.91 6.89 -5.41
N LEU A 233 -13.93 7.29 -6.17
CA LEU A 233 -14.12 7.00 -7.59
C LEU A 233 -13.79 8.22 -8.46
N ARG A 234 -13.88 8.02 -9.77
CA ARG A 234 -13.76 9.05 -10.80
C ARG A 234 -14.32 8.55 -12.12
N ASP A 235 -14.86 9.47 -12.93
CA ASP A 235 -15.17 9.25 -14.35
C ASP A 235 -14.02 8.47 -15.06
N PRO A 236 -14.30 7.28 -15.63
CA PRO A 236 -13.26 6.43 -16.21
C PRO A 236 -12.53 7.05 -17.41
N ILE A 237 -13.16 7.97 -18.16
CA ILE A 237 -12.50 8.67 -19.27
C ILE A 237 -11.54 9.73 -18.72
N GLU A 238 -11.90 10.42 -17.63
CA GLU A 238 -10.96 11.28 -16.91
C GLU A 238 -9.76 10.50 -16.34
N ARG A 239 -9.99 9.25 -15.87
CA ARG A 239 -8.91 8.37 -15.37
C ARG A 239 -7.92 8.00 -16.48
N LEU A 240 -8.43 7.61 -17.65
CA LEU A 240 -7.63 7.34 -18.86
C LEU A 240 -6.80 8.55 -19.26
N LYS A 241 -7.44 9.72 -19.48
CA LYS A 241 -6.74 10.98 -19.77
C LYS A 241 -5.63 11.26 -18.77
N SER A 242 -5.91 11.18 -17.46
CA SER A 242 -4.91 11.45 -16.42
C SER A 242 -3.71 10.50 -16.48
N LEU A 243 -3.87 9.25 -16.92
CA LEU A 243 -2.76 8.30 -17.05
C LEU A 243 -2.04 8.36 -18.40
N THR A 244 -2.75 8.65 -19.49
CA THR A 244 -2.15 8.89 -20.83
C THR A 244 -1.20 10.10 -20.80
N ASN A 245 -1.55 11.12 -20.01
CA ASN A 245 -0.76 12.34 -19.80
C ASN A 245 0.31 12.24 -18.70
N HIS A 246 0.51 11.06 -18.08
CA HIS A 246 1.44 10.92 -16.95
C HIS A 246 2.90 11.04 -17.41
N ILE A 247 3.65 11.98 -16.80
CA ILE A 247 5.09 12.15 -17.03
C ILE A 247 5.83 10.99 -16.36
N VAL A 248 6.71 10.33 -17.11
CA VAL A 248 7.68 9.37 -16.57
C VAL A 248 8.97 10.14 -16.29
N LYS A 249 9.30 10.33 -15.02
CA LYS A 249 10.42 11.18 -14.63
C LYS A 249 11.76 10.48 -14.91
N HIS A 250 12.54 11.07 -15.82
CA HIS A 250 13.85 10.54 -16.21
C HIS A 250 14.99 11.14 -15.38
N ILE A 251 14.98 12.46 -15.19
CA ILE A 251 15.99 13.20 -14.40
C ILE A 251 15.38 13.60 -13.06
N THR A 252 16.14 13.40 -11.98
CA THR A 252 15.75 13.72 -10.59
C THR A 252 16.80 14.56 -9.88
N LYS A 253 18.09 14.35 -10.19
CA LYS A 253 19.22 15.19 -9.78
C LYS A 253 20.00 15.65 -11.00
N PHE A 254 20.58 16.85 -10.94
CA PHE A 254 21.46 17.43 -11.96
C PHE A 254 22.45 18.41 -11.30
N ASP A 255 23.49 18.86 -12.00
CA ASP A 255 24.46 19.85 -11.50
C ASP A 255 24.54 21.10 -12.41
N LEU A 256 25.43 22.05 -12.07
CA LEU A 256 25.59 23.32 -12.79
C LEU A 256 26.08 23.19 -14.24
N THR A 257 26.59 22.02 -14.66
CA THR A 257 27.08 21.77 -16.02
C THR A 257 25.96 21.40 -17.00
N LEU A 258 24.90 20.74 -16.50
CA LEU A 258 23.80 20.27 -17.34
C LEU A 258 22.95 21.44 -17.86
N ASN A 259 22.65 21.48 -19.15
CA ASN A 259 21.81 22.53 -19.72
C ASN A 259 20.41 22.51 -19.07
N PRO A 260 19.82 23.65 -18.64
CA PRO A 260 18.48 23.64 -18.07
C PRO A 260 17.39 23.06 -18.99
N ASN A 261 17.59 23.08 -20.31
CA ASN A 261 16.67 22.42 -21.26
C ASN A 261 16.73 20.88 -21.15
N GLU A 262 17.93 20.33 -20.90
CA GLU A 262 18.16 18.90 -20.69
C GLU A 262 17.68 18.46 -19.30
N ALA A 263 17.99 19.26 -18.26
CA ALA A 263 17.52 19.05 -16.89
C ALA A 263 15.97 19.01 -16.75
N LEU A 264 15.26 19.60 -17.73
CA LEU A 264 13.80 19.70 -17.79
C LEU A 264 13.17 18.82 -18.90
N VAL A 265 13.86 17.77 -19.35
CA VAL A 265 13.29 16.76 -20.26
C VAL A 265 12.28 15.87 -19.53
N ASN A 266 10.99 16.12 -19.79
CA ASN A 266 9.93 15.17 -19.49
C ASN A 266 9.97 14.00 -20.48
N LYS A 267 9.95 12.77 -19.96
CA LYS A 267 9.58 11.59 -20.74
C LYS A 267 8.15 11.16 -20.41
N TYR A 268 7.57 10.33 -21.27
CA TYR A 268 6.21 9.81 -21.16
C TYR A 268 6.20 8.28 -21.36
N TYR A 269 5.03 7.69 -21.60
CA TYR A 269 4.90 6.26 -21.93
C TYR A 269 5.86 5.83 -23.06
N LYS A 270 6.52 4.68 -22.90
CA LYS A 270 7.61 4.16 -23.75
C LYS A 270 8.82 5.13 -23.89
N MET A 271 9.06 5.99 -22.90
CA MET A 271 10.13 7.00 -22.87
C MET A 271 10.12 8.00 -24.04
N LYS A 272 8.95 8.21 -24.65
CA LYS A 272 8.72 9.26 -25.67
C LYS A 272 8.75 10.65 -25.05
N ASP A 273 9.05 11.67 -25.84
CA ASP A 273 9.02 13.10 -25.43
C ASP A 273 7.61 13.73 -25.47
N TYR A 274 6.58 12.93 -25.73
CA TYR A 274 5.18 13.33 -25.83
C TYR A 274 4.26 12.22 -25.27
N PRO A 275 3.10 12.57 -24.66
CA PRO A 275 2.11 11.58 -24.22
C PRO A 275 1.55 10.82 -25.43
N SER A 276 1.10 9.58 -25.24
CA SER A 276 0.77 8.70 -26.36
C SER A 276 -0.53 7.92 -26.13
N LEU A 277 -1.49 8.06 -27.04
CA LEU A 277 -2.82 7.44 -26.96
C LEU A 277 -2.78 5.89 -26.94
N GLU A 278 -1.70 5.26 -27.42
CA GLU A 278 -1.37 3.84 -27.20
C GLU A 278 -1.45 3.40 -25.72
N LYS A 279 -1.33 4.35 -24.78
CA LYS A 279 -1.48 4.08 -23.36
C LYS A 279 -2.91 3.68 -23.00
N VAL A 280 -3.92 4.06 -23.79
CA VAL A 280 -5.31 3.62 -23.64
C VAL A 280 -5.42 2.11 -23.88
N ASP A 281 -4.85 1.59 -24.98
CA ASP A 281 -4.83 0.15 -25.29
C ASP A 281 -4.28 -0.67 -24.12
N THR A 282 -3.12 -0.24 -23.61
CA THR A 282 -2.42 -0.87 -22.48
C THR A 282 -3.26 -0.97 -21.21
N ILE A 283 -4.26 -0.09 -21.03
CA ILE A 283 -5.08 0.01 -19.82
C ILE A 283 -6.44 -0.68 -19.99
N VAL A 284 -7.00 -0.71 -21.21
CA VAL A 284 -8.18 -1.55 -21.50
C VAL A 284 -7.84 -3.03 -21.56
N ASP A 285 -6.57 -3.38 -21.84
CA ASP A 285 -6.02 -4.74 -21.70
C ASP A 285 -5.63 -5.09 -20.24
N TYR A 286 -5.77 -4.17 -19.28
CA TYR A 286 -5.45 -4.40 -17.88
C TYR A 286 -6.68 -4.22 -16.97
N PRO A 287 -7.61 -5.20 -16.92
CA PRO A 287 -8.96 -5.03 -16.35
C PRO A 287 -8.96 -4.54 -14.90
N ASN A 288 -7.99 -5.01 -14.12
CA ASN A 288 -7.80 -4.68 -12.70
C ASN A 288 -7.55 -3.19 -12.42
N TYR A 289 -7.24 -2.37 -13.44
CA TYR A 289 -7.07 -0.94 -13.29
C TYR A 289 -8.37 -0.25 -12.88
N PHE A 290 -9.49 -0.63 -13.49
CA PHE A 290 -10.79 -0.01 -13.21
C PHE A 290 -11.49 -0.63 -12.00
N ASP A 291 -11.35 -1.94 -11.82
CA ASP A 291 -12.02 -2.73 -10.80
C ASP A 291 -11.63 -2.33 -9.37
N ILE A 292 -12.55 -1.65 -8.70
CA ILE A 292 -12.54 -1.33 -7.27
C ILE A 292 -13.59 -2.18 -6.54
N PHE A 293 -14.72 -2.47 -7.18
CA PHE A 293 -15.83 -3.14 -6.50
C PHE A 293 -15.62 -4.64 -6.21
N SER A 294 -14.81 -5.40 -6.97
CA SER A 294 -14.48 -6.77 -6.56
C SER A 294 -13.78 -6.80 -5.21
N LYS A 295 -12.88 -5.84 -4.96
CA LYS A 295 -12.08 -5.70 -3.73
C LYS A 295 -13.00 -5.44 -2.53
N ILE A 296 -14.12 -4.73 -2.73
CA ILE A 296 -15.12 -4.46 -1.70
C ILE A 296 -15.84 -5.74 -1.24
N THR A 297 -16.09 -6.72 -2.13
CA THR A 297 -16.81 -7.96 -1.79
C THR A 297 -16.11 -8.87 -0.76
N TYR A 298 -14.80 -8.69 -0.55
CA TYR A 298 -14.04 -9.46 0.42
C TYR A 298 -14.23 -8.95 1.87
N PHE A 299 -14.53 -7.67 2.07
CA PHE A 299 -14.75 -7.12 3.41
C PHE A 299 -16.17 -7.44 3.89
N LYS A 300 -16.29 -8.37 4.83
CA LYS A 300 -17.59 -8.76 5.40
C LYS A 300 -18.12 -7.80 6.47
N ASN A 301 -17.21 -7.03 7.07
CA ASN A 301 -17.45 -6.29 8.32
C ASN A 301 -17.58 -4.78 8.09
N ILE A 302 -18.27 -4.38 7.02
CA ILE A 302 -18.48 -2.97 6.67
C ILE A 302 -19.79 -2.45 7.28
N THR A 303 -19.72 -1.32 8.01
CA THR A 303 -20.88 -0.75 8.72
C THR A 303 -21.63 0.33 7.94
N GLU A 304 -20.94 1.18 7.17
CA GLU A 304 -21.51 2.19 6.25
C GLU A 304 -20.56 2.33 5.04
N VAL A 305 -21.09 2.66 3.85
CA VAL A 305 -20.30 2.86 2.63
C VAL A 305 -20.42 4.31 2.14
N PHE A 306 -19.30 5.04 2.18
CA PHE A 306 -19.16 6.40 1.68
C PHE A 306 -18.53 6.39 0.29
N ILE A 307 -19.34 6.61 -0.76
CA ILE A 307 -18.83 6.79 -2.13
C ILE A 307 -18.63 8.27 -2.41
N LEU A 308 -17.41 8.65 -2.79
CA LEU A 308 -16.98 10.00 -3.16
C LEU A 308 -16.55 10.04 -4.63
N ASP A 309 -16.77 11.17 -5.31
CA ASP A 309 -16.08 11.45 -6.58
C ASP A 309 -14.80 12.27 -6.36
N THR A 310 -13.86 12.19 -7.30
CA THR A 310 -12.71 13.11 -7.36
C THR A 310 -13.15 14.59 -7.38
N LYS A 311 -14.33 14.89 -7.96
CA LYS A 311 -14.95 16.21 -7.97
C LYS A 311 -15.38 16.71 -6.58
N ASP A 312 -15.54 15.82 -5.59
CA ASP A 312 -15.92 16.19 -4.22
C ASP A 312 -14.72 16.54 -3.34
N ILE A 313 -13.50 16.25 -3.82
CA ILE A 313 -12.22 16.53 -3.14
C ILE A 313 -11.37 17.57 -3.90
N VAL A 314 -12.02 18.42 -4.70
CA VAL A 314 -11.40 19.50 -5.48
C VAL A 314 -12.23 20.78 -5.32
N GLY A 315 -11.55 21.94 -5.16
CA GLY A 315 -12.21 23.24 -5.07
C GLY A 315 -13.05 23.41 -3.81
N ASN A 316 -14.01 24.33 -3.85
CA ASN A 316 -14.89 24.69 -2.72
C ASN A 316 -15.63 23.50 -2.08
N ARG A 317 -15.86 22.40 -2.82
CA ARG A 317 -16.45 21.18 -2.25
C ARG A 317 -15.53 20.46 -1.27
N CYS A 318 -14.22 20.45 -1.51
CA CYS A 318 -13.26 19.64 -0.77
C CYS A 318 -13.33 19.88 0.75
N TYR A 319 -13.31 21.14 1.17
CA TYR A 319 -13.43 21.51 2.58
C TYR A 319 -14.75 21.01 3.20
N THR A 320 -15.88 21.30 2.55
CA THR A 320 -17.22 20.85 2.98
C THR A 320 -17.32 19.32 3.07
N THR A 321 -16.76 18.59 2.09
CA THR A 321 -16.68 17.12 2.10
C THR A 321 -15.95 16.62 3.33
N PHE A 322 -14.77 17.16 3.64
CA PHE A 322 -14.01 16.75 4.83
C PHE A 322 -14.66 17.19 6.16
N CYS A 323 -15.35 18.34 6.20
CA CYS A 323 -16.14 18.78 7.36
C CYS A 323 -17.41 17.94 7.61
N ASN A 324 -17.91 17.23 6.59
CA ASN A 324 -19.00 16.26 6.71
C ASN A 324 -18.48 14.86 7.06
N LEU A 325 -17.37 14.43 6.43
CA LEU A 325 -16.72 13.16 6.73
C LEU A 325 -16.17 13.12 8.17
N SER A 326 -15.62 14.21 8.70
CA SER A 326 -15.13 14.27 10.08
C SER A 326 -16.21 13.97 11.11
N LYS A 327 -17.44 14.46 10.88
CA LYS A 327 -18.63 14.21 11.73
C LYS A 327 -19.18 12.79 11.59
N LYS A 328 -19.00 12.15 10.44
CA LYS A 328 -19.48 10.77 10.17
C LYS A 328 -18.47 9.69 10.60
N LEU A 329 -17.18 10.00 10.53
CA LEU A 329 -16.08 9.07 10.81
C LEU A 329 -15.36 9.38 12.14
N ASN A 330 -15.69 10.48 12.81
CA ASN A 330 -15.13 10.92 14.10
C ASN A 330 -13.60 11.16 14.08
N PHE A 331 -13.07 11.67 12.97
CA PHE A 331 -11.69 12.19 12.90
C PHE A 331 -11.64 13.70 13.19
N GLN A 332 -10.43 14.26 13.35
CA GLN A 332 -10.23 15.69 13.66
C GLN A 332 -10.98 16.61 12.68
N TYR A 333 -11.81 17.50 13.20
CA TYR A 333 -12.53 18.46 12.34
C TYR A 333 -11.55 19.39 11.59
N PRO A 334 -11.72 19.61 10.27
CA PRO A 334 -10.88 20.54 9.52
C PRO A 334 -11.04 21.97 10.05
N SER A 335 -9.96 22.56 10.55
CA SER A 335 -9.94 23.94 11.02
C SER A 335 -9.90 24.93 9.85
N GLU A 336 -10.52 26.11 10.01
CA GLU A 336 -10.65 27.12 8.95
C GLU A 336 -9.30 27.59 8.36
N ASN A 337 -8.20 27.52 9.13
CA ASN A 337 -6.85 27.83 8.63
C ASN A 337 -6.31 26.81 7.59
N LEU A 338 -6.92 25.62 7.48
CA LEU A 338 -6.59 24.65 6.43
C LEU A 338 -7.44 24.84 5.16
N LYS A 339 -8.50 25.64 5.21
CA LYS A 339 -9.54 25.78 4.17
C LYS A 339 -8.97 26.14 2.81
N GLU A 340 -8.01 27.06 2.76
CA GLU A 340 -7.29 27.44 1.53
C GLU A 340 -6.57 26.24 0.89
N ILE A 341 -5.99 25.35 1.70
CA ILE A 341 -5.28 24.13 1.25
C ILE A 341 -6.26 23.07 0.73
N PHE A 342 -7.45 22.97 1.33
CA PHE A 342 -8.52 22.10 0.81
C PHE A 342 -9.10 22.61 -0.51
N ILE A 343 -9.35 23.93 -0.61
CA ILE A 343 -9.94 24.56 -1.79
C ILE A 343 -8.96 24.60 -2.98
N THR A 344 -7.68 24.87 -2.72
CA THR A 344 -6.65 24.95 -3.76
C THR A 344 -6.39 23.56 -4.36
N PRO A 345 -6.54 23.36 -5.69
CA PRO A 345 -6.27 22.07 -6.32
C PRO A 345 -4.84 21.59 -6.04
N PHE A 346 -4.71 20.43 -5.42
CA PHE A 346 -3.40 19.89 -5.03
C PHE A 346 -2.56 19.46 -6.25
N VAL A 347 -3.14 18.64 -7.14
CA VAL A 347 -2.46 18.14 -8.35
C VAL A 347 -2.66 19.12 -9.51
N SER A 348 -1.59 19.74 -9.98
CA SER A 348 -1.58 20.52 -11.23
C SER A 348 -1.07 19.68 -12.41
N LYS A 349 -1.42 20.08 -13.65
CA LYS A 349 -1.07 19.35 -14.90
C LYS A 349 0.44 19.19 -15.18
N VAL A 350 1.28 19.84 -14.38
CA VAL A 350 2.76 19.86 -14.51
C VAL A 350 3.47 19.52 -13.19
N MET A 351 2.73 19.01 -12.19
CA MET A 351 3.26 18.78 -10.84
C MET A 351 4.49 17.86 -10.86
N ASP A 352 4.47 16.80 -11.67
CA ASP A 352 5.51 15.77 -11.76
C ASP A 352 6.86 16.29 -12.30
N MET A 353 6.88 17.47 -12.94
CA MET A 353 8.10 18.13 -13.39
C MET A 353 9.03 18.46 -12.22
N LEU A 354 8.48 18.65 -11.00
CA LEU A 354 9.22 18.83 -9.74
C LEU A 354 8.85 17.70 -8.73
N PRO A 355 9.60 17.50 -7.63
CA PRO A 355 10.87 18.13 -7.28
C PRO A 355 12.01 17.73 -8.23
N LEU A 356 13.04 18.58 -8.30
CA LEU A 356 14.36 18.26 -8.85
C LEU A 356 15.43 18.75 -7.87
N THR A 357 16.54 18.03 -7.76
CA THR A 357 17.67 18.46 -6.93
C THR A 357 18.81 18.98 -7.81
N LEU A 358 19.15 20.27 -7.64
CA LEU A 358 20.44 20.80 -8.08
C LEU A 358 21.50 20.38 -7.06
N VAL A 359 22.48 19.60 -7.50
CA VAL A 359 23.64 19.15 -6.74
C VAL A 359 24.80 20.10 -7.04
N LEU A 360 25.40 20.65 -5.98
CA LEU A 360 26.53 21.55 -6.07
C LEU A 360 27.78 20.86 -5.51
N TYR A 361 28.79 20.73 -6.36
CA TYR A 361 30.10 20.23 -5.97
C TYR A 361 30.99 21.38 -5.45
N PRO A 362 31.92 21.11 -4.52
CA PRO A 362 32.89 22.10 -4.08
C PRO A 362 33.80 22.54 -5.24
N THR A 363 34.31 23.78 -5.16
CA THR A 363 35.19 24.39 -6.17
C THR A 363 36.50 23.62 -6.42
N ASN A 364 36.95 22.75 -5.50
CA ASN A 364 38.20 22.00 -5.56
C ASN A 364 38.09 20.57 -6.16
N GLN A 365 37.46 20.40 -7.33
CA GLN A 365 37.59 19.14 -8.11
C GLN A 365 38.71 19.18 -9.17
N TYR A 366 39.29 20.35 -9.46
CA TYR A 366 40.29 20.53 -10.52
C TYR A 366 41.71 20.85 -10.03
N ASP A 367 41.94 20.99 -8.73
CA ASP A 367 43.25 21.39 -8.19
C ASP A 367 43.62 20.61 -6.90
N ASN A 368 44.89 20.24 -6.76
CA ASN A 368 45.36 19.23 -5.79
C ASN A 368 45.53 19.78 -4.35
N LYS A 369 44.44 20.29 -3.75
CA LYS A 369 44.43 20.74 -2.33
C LYS A 369 43.21 20.22 -1.57
N LYS A 370 43.47 19.30 -0.63
CA LYS A 370 42.54 18.86 0.43
C LYS A 370 42.17 20.06 1.33
N ASP A 371 40.93 20.29 1.77
CA ASP A 371 39.67 19.59 1.44
C ASP A 371 38.51 20.60 1.21
N ILE A 372 37.46 20.87 2.01
CA ILE A 372 36.99 20.35 3.31
C ILE A 372 35.45 20.17 3.28
N PHE A 373 34.92 19.38 2.32
CA PHE A 373 33.49 19.02 2.25
C PHE A 373 33.28 17.54 1.93
N THR A 374 32.85 16.78 2.94
CA THR A 374 32.65 15.31 2.85
C THR A 374 31.48 14.89 1.96
N HIS A 375 30.54 15.79 1.67
CA HIS A 375 29.33 15.55 0.88
C HIS A 375 29.00 16.79 0.04
N PRO A 376 28.37 16.65 -1.15
CA PRO A 376 27.92 17.80 -1.95
C PRO A 376 26.81 18.59 -1.23
N ILE A 377 26.50 19.77 -1.74
CA ILE A 377 25.34 20.57 -1.30
C ILE A 377 24.15 20.25 -2.21
N GLU A 378 22.96 20.05 -1.64
CA GLU A 378 21.74 19.77 -2.40
C GLU A 378 20.68 20.88 -2.25
N ILE A 379 20.24 21.44 -3.38
CA ILE A 379 19.12 22.39 -3.46
C ILE A 379 17.94 21.72 -4.14
N ILE A 380 16.88 21.47 -3.37
CA ILE A 380 15.62 20.87 -3.84
C ILE A 380 14.73 21.99 -4.40
N ILE A 381 14.59 22.05 -5.72
CA ILE A 381 13.64 22.91 -6.43
C ILE A 381 12.28 22.20 -6.42
N THR A 382 11.26 22.81 -5.82
CA THR A 382 9.95 22.14 -5.66
C THR A 382 8.77 23.11 -5.56
N PHE A 383 7.56 22.62 -5.87
CA PHE A 383 6.33 23.36 -5.59
C PHE A 383 6.01 23.32 -4.09
N ARG A 384 5.61 24.45 -3.50
CA ARG A 384 5.26 24.59 -2.07
C ARG A 384 4.22 23.58 -1.59
N LYS A 385 3.29 23.17 -2.46
CA LYS A 385 2.30 22.10 -2.18
C LYS A 385 2.94 20.75 -1.88
N MET A 386 4.05 20.40 -2.55
CA MET A 386 4.77 19.14 -2.31
C MET A 386 5.41 19.10 -0.92
N MET A 387 5.81 20.24 -0.37
CA MET A 387 6.40 20.31 0.97
C MET A 387 5.45 19.91 2.10
N LEU A 388 4.14 19.85 1.84
CA LEU A 388 3.18 19.30 2.78
C LEU A 388 3.40 17.79 3.03
N TYR A 389 4.13 17.07 2.16
CA TYR A 389 4.49 15.65 2.34
C TYR A 389 5.78 15.46 3.12
N CYS A 390 6.79 16.29 2.86
CA CYS A 390 8.12 16.20 3.47
C CYS A 390 8.11 16.50 4.98
N ASN A 391 9.20 16.15 5.66
CA ASN A 391 9.62 16.84 6.88
C ASN A 391 10.35 18.14 6.46
N GLN A 392 10.18 19.21 7.22
CA GLN A 392 10.70 20.56 6.92
C GLN A 392 11.72 21.06 7.95
N GLU A 393 11.90 20.38 9.09
CA GLU A 393 12.65 20.88 10.27
C GLU A 393 14.06 21.40 10.01
N LYS A 394 14.74 20.91 8.97
CA LYS A 394 16.11 21.32 8.60
C LYS A 394 16.20 22.13 7.31
N LEU A 395 15.10 22.26 6.57
CA LEU A 395 15.10 22.85 5.23
C LEU A 395 14.75 24.35 5.27
N ILE A 396 15.50 25.16 4.53
CA ILE A 396 15.31 26.60 4.41
C ILE A 396 15.12 26.97 2.94
N ASP A 397 14.12 27.80 2.63
CA ASP A 397 13.92 28.35 1.29
C ASP A 397 14.91 29.49 1.01
N MET A 398 15.77 29.30 0.00
CA MET A 398 16.73 30.28 -0.50
C MET A 398 16.24 31.12 -1.68
N LYS A 399 14.95 31.05 -2.03
CA LYS A 399 14.33 31.87 -3.09
C LYS A 399 14.71 33.35 -3.02
N LYS A 400 14.70 33.96 -1.82
CA LYS A 400 15.06 35.37 -1.64
C LYS A 400 16.57 35.65 -1.75
N ASP A 401 17.41 34.67 -1.42
CA ASP A 401 18.87 34.76 -1.58
C ASP A 401 19.27 34.69 -3.06
N PHE A 402 18.58 33.87 -3.87
CA PHE A 402 18.85 33.75 -5.31
C PHE A 402 18.16 34.82 -6.17
N PHE A 403 16.97 35.27 -5.77
CA PHE A 403 16.11 36.14 -6.57
C PHE A 403 15.65 37.37 -5.77
N SER A 404 16.26 38.53 -6.06
CA SER A 404 15.84 39.84 -5.52
C SER A 404 14.49 40.31 -6.06
N LYS A 405 14.08 39.82 -7.24
CA LYS A 405 12.74 39.93 -7.84
C LYS A 405 12.42 38.62 -8.58
N SER A 406 11.16 38.19 -8.55
CA SER A 406 10.71 36.96 -9.21
C SER A 406 9.30 37.14 -9.79
N ASN A 407 9.21 37.46 -11.07
CA ASN A 407 7.94 37.70 -11.79
C ASN A 407 7.76 36.61 -12.87
N TRP A 408 7.65 35.35 -12.45
CA TRP A 408 7.41 34.23 -13.37
C TRP A 408 5.92 33.95 -13.54
N ASP A 409 5.49 33.66 -14.77
CA ASP A 409 4.10 33.28 -15.09
C ASP A 409 3.85 31.79 -14.74
N ILE A 410 3.89 31.51 -13.44
CA ILE A 410 3.73 30.17 -12.87
C ILE A 410 2.73 30.24 -11.70
N GLN A 411 1.63 29.50 -11.85
CA GLN A 411 0.49 29.50 -10.92
C GLN A 411 0.80 28.88 -9.54
N ASP A 412 1.73 27.91 -9.49
CA ASP A 412 2.12 27.22 -8.26
C ASP A 412 3.41 27.85 -7.69
N GLU A 413 3.40 28.21 -6.41
CA GLU A 413 4.60 28.76 -5.76
C GLU A 413 5.76 27.74 -5.75
N ILE A 414 6.92 28.14 -6.27
CA ILE A 414 8.17 27.38 -6.24
C ILE A 414 9.05 27.83 -5.06
N LEU A 415 9.75 26.88 -4.46
CA LEU A 415 10.73 27.00 -3.38
C LEU A 415 12.08 26.40 -3.80
N PHE A 416 13.17 26.88 -3.20
CA PHE A 416 14.55 26.43 -3.44
C PHE A 416 15.19 26.03 -2.11
N LEU A 417 15.04 24.75 -1.74
CA LEU A 417 15.23 24.29 -0.37
C LEU A 417 16.60 23.65 -0.16
N ILE A 418 17.31 24.10 0.87
CA ILE A 418 18.64 23.61 1.26
C ILE A 418 18.62 23.18 2.73
N ASP A 419 19.53 22.28 3.16
CA ASP A 419 19.75 22.06 4.59
C ASP A 419 20.33 23.32 5.25
N LYS A 420 19.92 23.61 6.49
CA LYS A 420 20.36 24.78 7.26
C LYS A 420 21.89 24.90 7.39
N ASN A 421 22.61 23.78 7.48
CA ASN A 421 24.08 23.80 7.53
C ASN A 421 24.67 24.12 6.15
N ASP A 422 24.08 23.57 5.11
CA ASP A 422 24.48 23.75 3.71
C ASP A 422 24.22 25.17 3.20
N LYS A 423 23.22 25.88 3.72
CA LYS A 423 23.06 27.32 3.48
C LYS A 423 24.31 28.11 3.89
N ASN A 424 24.86 27.85 5.07
CA ASN A 424 26.05 28.56 5.56
C ASN A 424 27.29 28.22 4.73
N ARG A 425 27.43 26.94 4.34
CA ARG A 425 28.48 26.45 3.44
C ARG A 425 28.43 27.17 2.09
N LEU A 426 27.26 27.23 1.45
CA LEU A 426 27.07 27.88 0.15
C LEU A 426 27.31 29.39 0.22
N LEU A 427 26.85 30.07 1.27
CA LEU A 427 27.06 31.52 1.44
C LEU A 427 28.52 31.90 1.72
N SER A 428 29.37 30.95 2.09
CA SER A 428 30.80 31.18 2.31
C SER A 428 31.65 31.00 1.03
N ASP A 429 31.18 30.23 0.05
CA ASP A 429 31.77 30.19 -1.31
C ASP A 429 31.00 31.16 -2.22
N SER A 430 31.43 32.43 -2.22
CA SER A 430 30.87 33.48 -3.06
C SER A 430 30.93 33.15 -4.57
N CYS A 431 31.88 32.31 -5.02
CA CYS A 431 31.98 31.92 -6.42
C CYS A 431 30.87 30.91 -6.77
N LEU A 432 30.78 29.83 -6.00
CA LEU A 432 29.75 28.80 -6.17
C LEU A 432 28.34 29.37 -5.97
N PHE A 433 28.14 30.29 -5.03
CA PHE A 433 26.87 31.01 -4.84
C PHE A 433 26.50 31.85 -6.07
N LEU A 434 27.43 32.61 -6.64
CA LEU A 434 27.16 33.41 -7.85
C LEU A 434 26.90 32.54 -9.07
N GLN A 435 27.65 31.44 -9.26
CA GLN A 435 27.40 30.46 -10.33
C GLN A 435 26.00 29.83 -10.18
N THR A 436 25.66 29.39 -8.98
CA THR A 436 24.33 28.85 -8.63
C THR A 436 23.23 29.86 -8.92
N GLN A 437 23.41 31.12 -8.49
CA GLN A 437 22.43 32.19 -8.71
C GLN A 437 22.23 32.49 -10.20
N GLN A 438 23.29 32.50 -11.01
CA GLN A 438 23.21 32.65 -12.46
C GLN A 438 22.53 31.45 -13.14
N TYR A 439 22.86 30.23 -12.72
CA TYR A 439 22.24 29.01 -13.24
C TYR A 439 20.74 29.00 -12.95
N LEU A 440 20.33 29.22 -11.69
CA LEU A 440 18.93 29.16 -11.28
C LEU A 440 18.07 30.25 -11.97
N ARG A 441 18.65 31.39 -12.35
CA ARG A 441 17.98 32.39 -13.22
C ARG A 441 17.72 31.86 -14.63
N LYS A 442 18.71 31.23 -15.26
CA LYS A 442 18.53 30.59 -16.58
C LYS A 442 17.50 29.44 -16.50
N PHE A 443 17.61 28.61 -15.47
CA PHE A 443 16.69 27.51 -15.19
C PHE A 443 15.24 27.99 -15.09
N MET A 444 14.97 29.05 -14.33
CA MET A 444 13.59 29.54 -14.17
C MET A 444 12.97 30.11 -15.44
N ILE A 445 13.75 30.75 -16.31
CA ILE A 445 13.30 31.22 -17.64
C ILE A 445 12.93 30.02 -18.53
N VAL A 446 13.78 28.98 -18.55
CA VAL A 446 13.49 27.75 -19.30
C VAL A 446 12.28 27.02 -18.69
N PHE A 447 12.14 26.95 -17.37
CA PHE A 447 11.07 26.25 -16.69
C PHE A 447 9.69 26.86 -16.94
N GLU A 448 9.57 28.18 -16.96
CA GLU A 448 8.31 28.86 -17.31
C GLU A 448 7.87 28.52 -18.74
N ASN A 449 8.80 28.60 -19.71
CA ASN A 449 8.54 28.22 -21.10
C ASN A 449 8.21 26.72 -21.20
N LYS A 450 8.91 25.86 -20.46
CA LYS A 450 8.64 24.41 -20.43
C LYS A 450 7.24 24.12 -19.91
N ILE A 451 6.79 24.76 -18.84
CA ILE A 451 5.40 24.64 -18.36
C ILE A 451 4.39 25.02 -19.46
N LYS A 452 4.69 26.06 -20.26
CA LYS A 452 3.85 26.52 -21.37
C LYS A 452 3.88 25.59 -22.60
N GLU A 453 4.99 24.90 -22.85
CA GLU A 453 5.09 23.83 -23.85
C GLU A 453 4.35 22.57 -23.44
N GLU A 454 4.69 22.02 -22.27
CA GLU A 454 4.18 20.72 -21.80
C GLU A 454 2.66 20.76 -21.67
N LYS A 455 2.07 21.87 -21.19
CA LYS A 455 0.62 22.09 -21.15
C LYS A 455 -0.08 21.92 -22.52
N LYS A 456 0.60 22.20 -23.64
CA LYS A 456 0.05 22.05 -25.02
C LYS A 456 0.08 20.61 -25.51
N LYS A 457 0.93 19.75 -24.94
CA LYS A 457 1.03 18.33 -25.31
C LYS A 457 -0.10 17.46 -24.77
N LEU A 458 -0.79 17.91 -23.72
CA LEU A 458 -1.65 17.07 -22.89
C LEU A 458 -3.03 16.88 -23.50
N PHE A 459 -3.41 15.62 -23.72
CA PHE A 459 -4.73 15.25 -24.22
C PHE A 459 -5.85 15.70 -23.28
N SER A 460 -6.97 16.10 -23.87
CA SER A 460 -8.26 16.29 -23.21
C SER A 460 -9.03 14.97 -23.12
N GLU A 461 -10.13 14.97 -22.39
CA GLU A 461 -11.11 13.87 -22.39
C GLU A 461 -11.72 13.64 -23.78
N ASN A 462 -11.90 14.71 -24.58
CA ASN A 462 -12.40 14.61 -25.94
C ASN A 462 -11.44 13.84 -26.84
N ASP A 463 -10.12 13.99 -26.65
CA ASP A 463 -9.12 13.25 -27.44
C ASP A 463 -9.14 11.75 -27.11
N ILE A 464 -9.39 11.39 -25.85
CA ILE A 464 -9.62 9.99 -25.45
C ILE A 464 -10.91 9.44 -26.08
N LEU A 465 -12.00 10.23 -26.09
CA LEU A 465 -13.27 9.83 -26.73
C LEU A 465 -13.14 9.70 -28.25
N ASN A 466 -12.40 10.59 -28.90
CA ASN A 466 -12.10 10.51 -30.34
C ASN A 466 -11.26 9.27 -30.64
N TYR A 467 -10.21 9.01 -29.87
CA TYR A 467 -9.41 7.80 -30.00
C TYR A 467 -10.24 6.51 -29.84
N LEU A 468 -11.19 6.48 -28.90
CA LEU A 468 -12.12 5.36 -28.70
C LEU A 468 -13.24 5.30 -29.77
N ARG A 469 -13.55 6.39 -30.49
CA ARG A 469 -14.44 6.36 -31.65
C ARG A 469 -13.82 5.58 -32.80
N ASP A 470 -12.54 5.84 -33.05
CA ASP A 470 -11.83 5.30 -34.20
C ASP A 470 -11.27 3.89 -33.89
N ASN A 471 -10.75 3.67 -32.68
CA ASN A 471 -10.27 2.36 -32.20
C ASN A 471 -11.43 1.52 -31.62
N LYS A 472 -12.15 0.81 -32.51
CA LYS A 472 -13.24 -0.11 -32.13
C LYS A 472 -12.81 -1.21 -31.14
N GLN A 473 -11.58 -1.72 -31.24
CA GLN A 473 -11.11 -2.76 -30.31
C GLN A 473 -10.97 -2.21 -28.88
N ALA A 474 -10.32 -1.06 -28.71
CA ALA A 474 -10.18 -0.43 -27.41
C ALA A 474 -11.53 -0.03 -26.79
N ARG A 475 -12.47 0.44 -27.62
CA ARG A 475 -13.85 0.76 -27.20
C ARG A 475 -14.58 -0.45 -26.63
N ILE A 476 -14.58 -1.58 -27.34
CA ILE A 476 -15.25 -2.81 -26.89
C ILE A 476 -14.58 -3.35 -25.61
N LYS A 477 -13.24 -3.38 -25.57
CA LYS A 477 -12.49 -3.75 -24.36
C LYS A 477 -12.88 -2.88 -23.17
N LEU A 478 -12.88 -1.55 -23.31
CA LEU A 478 -13.27 -0.62 -22.24
C LEU A 478 -14.72 -0.80 -21.79
N LYS A 479 -15.67 -0.95 -22.73
CA LYS A 479 -17.09 -1.21 -22.45
C LYS A 479 -17.28 -2.48 -21.62
N ASN A 480 -16.51 -3.53 -21.91
CA ASN A 480 -16.54 -4.79 -21.18
C ASN A 480 -15.89 -4.69 -19.79
N VAL A 481 -14.69 -4.09 -19.69
CA VAL A 481 -13.98 -3.91 -18.41
C VAL A 481 -14.78 -3.03 -17.43
N LEU A 482 -15.43 -1.98 -17.92
CA LEU A 482 -16.26 -1.10 -17.07
C LEU A 482 -17.59 -1.76 -16.65
N LYS A 483 -18.07 -2.82 -17.31
CA LYS A 483 -19.41 -3.41 -17.09
C LYS A 483 -19.68 -3.76 -15.62
N HIS A 484 -18.71 -4.37 -14.94
CA HIS A 484 -18.86 -4.74 -13.51
C HIS A 484 -18.86 -3.51 -12.60
N GLU A 485 -17.79 -2.71 -12.68
CA GLU A 485 -17.56 -1.51 -11.88
C GLU A 485 -18.74 -0.53 -11.97
N ILE A 486 -19.23 -0.25 -13.19
CA ILE A 486 -20.36 0.64 -13.42
C ILE A 486 -21.67 0.05 -12.87
N ASN A 487 -21.94 -1.24 -13.08
CA ASN A 487 -23.19 -1.84 -12.62
C ASN A 487 -23.27 -1.87 -11.08
N PHE A 488 -22.15 -2.08 -10.39
CA PHE A 488 -22.11 -1.92 -8.93
C PHE A 488 -22.30 -0.44 -8.55
N THR A 489 -21.55 0.48 -9.17
CA THR A 489 -21.67 1.93 -8.87
C THR A 489 -23.11 2.44 -9.07
N LYS A 490 -23.77 2.06 -10.17
CA LYS A 490 -25.17 2.41 -10.48
C LYS A 490 -26.14 1.88 -9.41
N LYS A 491 -25.89 0.70 -8.82
CA LYS A 491 -26.69 0.13 -7.72
C LYS A 491 -26.50 0.85 -6.39
N THR A 492 -25.26 1.18 -6.02
CA THR A 492 -24.97 1.78 -4.69
C THR A 492 -25.11 3.30 -4.67
N ASN A 493 -24.83 3.99 -5.78
CA ASN A 493 -25.00 5.44 -5.92
C ASN A 493 -25.22 5.82 -7.40
N GLN A 494 -26.43 5.66 -7.91
CA GLN A 494 -26.77 6.02 -9.30
C GLN A 494 -26.41 7.48 -9.66
N LYS A 495 -26.47 8.40 -8.68
CA LYS A 495 -26.21 9.84 -8.89
C LYS A 495 -24.75 10.14 -9.24
N ILE A 496 -23.78 9.37 -8.72
CA ILE A 496 -22.36 9.61 -9.04
C ILE A 496 -22.08 9.31 -10.52
N VAL A 497 -22.59 8.20 -11.06
CA VAL A 497 -22.38 7.80 -12.46
C VAL A 497 -23.10 8.74 -13.42
N ALA A 498 -24.27 9.27 -13.05
CA ALA A 498 -24.96 10.31 -13.81
C ALA A 498 -24.15 11.64 -13.89
N SER A 499 -23.24 11.90 -12.93
CA SER A 499 -22.35 13.08 -12.93
C SER A 499 -21.07 12.92 -13.78
N TRP A 500 -20.83 11.73 -14.32
CA TRP A 500 -19.65 11.40 -15.12
C TRP A 500 -19.88 11.75 -16.59
N LYS A 501 -19.84 13.07 -16.90
CA LYS A 501 -20.05 13.65 -18.24
C LYS A 501 -19.42 12.81 -19.35
N TYR A 502 -18.12 12.52 -19.25
CA TYR A 502 -17.37 11.88 -20.34
C TYR A 502 -17.67 10.39 -20.43
N TYR A 503 -18.01 9.74 -19.31
CA TYR A 503 -18.59 8.40 -19.34
C TYR A 503 -20.00 8.36 -19.99
N GLN A 504 -20.85 9.38 -19.78
CA GLN A 504 -22.14 9.46 -20.49
C GLN A 504 -21.96 9.67 -22.00
N GLU A 505 -20.99 10.49 -22.40
CA GLU A 505 -20.58 10.65 -23.81
C GLU A 505 -20.02 9.34 -24.40
N PHE A 506 -19.28 8.56 -23.60
CA PHE A 506 -18.82 7.21 -23.97
C PHE A 506 -19.96 6.19 -24.10
N GLU A 507 -20.92 6.13 -23.15
CA GLU A 507 -22.10 5.24 -23.26
C GLU A 507 -22.92 5.59 -24.51
N LYS A 508 -23.13 6.87 -24.79
CA LYS A 508 -23.83 7.34 -25.99
C LYS A 508 -23.10 6.89 -27.27
N MET A 509 -21.80 7.18 -27.37
CA MET A 509 -20.97 6.77 -28.51
C MET A 509 -20.98 5.25 -28.74
N CYS A 510 -20.96 4.46 -27.66
CA CYS A 510 -21.03 2.99 -27.72
C CYS A 510 -22.40 2.44 -28.15
N LYS A 511 -23.47 3.26 -28.12
CA LYS A 511 -24.79 2.92 -28.68
C LYS A 511 -24.88 3.32 -30.15
N GLU A 512 -24.31 4.48 -30.50
CA GLU A 512 -24.30 4.98 -31.88
C GLU A 512 -23.43 4.15 -32.83
N LEU A 513 -22.33 3.55 -32.35
CA LEU A 513 -21.33 2.87 -33.19
C LEU A 513 -21.32 1.33 -33.10
N ASP A 514 -21.84 0.77 -32.00
CA ASP A 514 -21.88 -0.68 -31.74
C ASP A 514 -23.31 -1.14 -31.42
N GLY A 515 -24.31 -0.47 -32.02
CA GLY A 515 -25.73 -0.52 -31.66
C GLY A 515 -26.29 -1.92 -31.49
N ASP A 516 -26.67 -2.24 -30.25
CA ASP A 516 -27.43 -3.40 -29.76
C ASP A 516 -27.05 -4.77 -30.34
N ILE A 517 -25.76 -4.94 -30.66
CA ILE A 517 -25.11 -6.21 -31.07
C ILE A 517 -25.27 -7.33 -30.01
N TYR A 518 -25.79 -7.04 -28.81
CA TYR A 518 -25.84 -7.96 -27.67
C TYR A 518 -27.20 -8.09 -26.95
N GLU A 519 -28.32 -7.57 -27.50
CA GLU A 519 -29.67 -7.93 -27.00
C GLU A 519 -30.23 -9.24 -27.58
N LYS A 520 -29.40 -10.05 -28.26
CA LYS A 520 -29.80 -11.35 -28.84
C LYS A 520 -29.08 -12.58 -28.28
N ASP A 521 -28.05 -12.40 -27.47
CA ASP A 521 -27.20 -13.47 -26.92
C ASP A 521 -27.14 -13.43 -25.37
N LEU A 522 -28.30 -13.30 -24.71
CA LEU A 522 -28.44 -13.30 -23.25
C LEU A 522 -29.76 -13.94 -22.78
#